data_AF-A0A494ZC53-F1
#
_entry.id   AF-A0A494ZC53-F1
#
_cell.length_a   1.000
_cell.length_b   1.000
_cell.length_c   1.000
_cell.angle_alpha   90.00
_cell.angle_beta   90.00
_cell.angle_gamma   90.00
#
_symmetry.space_group_name_H-M   'P 1'
#
loop_
_entity.id
_entity.type
_entity.pdbx_description
1 polymer ?
#
loop_
_entity_poly.entity_id
_entity_poly.type
_entity_poly.pdbx_seq_one_letter_code
_entity_poly.pdbx_strand_id
1 'polypeptide(L)'
;MDLALISYIAVMSIILCIFMYIDKSRAKNHEWRISEKSLFTLAILGGACGGVLGMYLFRHKTKHNSFAFGFPLLAAVHIFLIVKVFSIV
;
A
#
# COMPACT_ATOMS: atom_id res chain seq x y z
N MET A 1 14.04 -10.12 16.18
CA MET A 1 13.48 -8.80 15.82
C MET A 1 12.73 -8.84 14.49
N ASP A 2 13.15 -9.72 13.58
CA ASP A 2 12.67 -9.75 12.19
C ASP A 2 11.22 -10.24 12.06
N LEU A 3 10.80 -11.19 12.89
CA LEU A 3 9.41 -11.69 12.87
C LEU A 3 8.38 -10.60 13.23
N ALA A 4 8.72 -9.70 14.16
CA ALA A 4 7.86 -8.58 14.55
C ALA A 4 7.75 -7.53 13.44
N LEU A 5 8.84 -7.29 12.71
CA LEU A 5 8.85 -6.37 11.57
C LEU A 5 8.04 -6.93 10.40
N ILE A 6 8.21 -8.22 10.09
CA ILE A 6 7.46 -8.89 9.02
C ILE A 6 5.96 -8.91 9.34
N SER A 7 5.58 -9.24 10.58
CA SER A 7 4.16 -9.24 10.99
C SER A 7 3.55 -7.84 10.94
N TYR A 8 4.29 -6.80 11.34
CA TYR A 8 3.85 -5.42 11.21
C TYR A 8 3.59 -5.01 9.75
N ILE A 9 4.53 -5.29 8.84
CA ILE A 9 4.38 -5.01 7.40
C ILE A 9 3.21 -5.79 6.80
N ALA A 10 3.02 -7.05 7.20
CA ALA A 10 1.91 -7.87 6.75
C ALA A 10 0.55 -7.28 7.18
N VAL A 11 0.42 -6.88 8.45
CA VAL A 11 -0.80 -6.25 8.97
C VAL A 11 -1.09 -4.93 8.23
N MET A 12 -0.08 -4.07 8.08
CA MET A 12 -0.23 -2.79 7.37
C MET A 12 -0.60 -2.98 5.90
N SER A 13 -0.06 -4.03 5.25
CA SER A 13 -0.41 -4.40 3.89
C SER A 13 -1.87 -4.84 3.76
N ILE A 14 -2.36 -5.67 4.70
CA ILE A 14 -3.77 -6.10 4.72
C ILE A 14 -4.68 -4.89 4.92
N ILE A 15 -4.37 -4.01 5.88
CA ILE A 15 -5.16 -2.80 6.15
C ILE A 15 -5.25 -1.94 4.88
N LEU A 16 -4.13 -1.65 4.22
CA LEU A 16 -4.14 -0.81 3.02
C LEU A 16 -4.90 -1.46 1.87
N CYS A 17 -4.79 -2.78 1.69
CA CYS A 17 -5.55 -3.52 0.70
C CYS A 17 -7.08 -3.40 0.95
N ILE A 18 -7.51 -3.53 2.21
CA ILE A 18 -8.92 -3.35 2.60
C ILE A 18 -9.37 -1.91 2.33
N PHE A 19 -8.57 -0.90 2.66
CA PHE A 19 -8.90 0.49 2.38
C PHE A 19 -9.09 0.75 0.87
N MET A 20 -8.26 0.14 0.02
CA MET A 20 -8.44 0.23 -1.44
C MET A 20 -9.73 -0.46 -1.91
N TYR A 21 -10.09 -1.60 -1.32
CA TYR A 21 -11.37 -2.25 -1.59
C TYR A 21 -12.55 -1.36 -1.20
N ILE A 22 -12.50 -0.79 0.00
CA ILE A 22 -13.53 0.13 0.51
C ILE A 22 -13.64 1.35 -0.40
N ASP A 23 -12.54 1.97 -0.83
CA ASP A 23 -12.61 3.11 -1.76
C ASP A 23 -13.30 2.72 -3.07
N LYS A 24 -13.00 1.53 -3.61
CA LYS A 24 -13.68 1.04 -4.81
C LYS A 24 -15.17 0.79 -4.57
N SER A 25 -15.54 0.26 -3.41
CA SER A 25 -16.94 0.03 -3.04
C SER A 25 -17.71 1.36 -2.93
N ARG A 26 -17.12 2.34 -2.21
CA ARG A 26 -17.69 3.69 -2.07
C ARG A 26 -17.84 4.40 -3.42
N ALA A 27 -16.88 4.21 -4.33
CA ALA A 27 -16.98 4.74 -5.69
C ALA A 27 -18.16 4.15 -6.49
N LYS A 28 -18.54 2.89 -6.24
CA LYS A 28 -19.74 2.29 -6.85
C LYS A 28 -21.03 2.80 -6.21
N ASN A 29 -21.00 3.01 -4.90
CA ASN A 29 -22.16 3.47 -4.13
C ASN A 29 -22.37 5.00 -4.17
N HIS A 30 -21.57 5.74 -4.94
CA HIS A 30 -21.58 7.21 -5.00
C HIS A 30 -21.35 7.88 -3.63
N GLU A 31 -20.59 7.21 -2.76
CA GLU A 31 -20.23 7.71 -1.44
C GLU A 31 -18.90 8.48 -1.48
N TRP A 32 -18.60 9.17 -0.38
CA TRP A 32 -17.37 9.95 -0.24
C TRP A 32 -16.12 9.06 -0.30
N ARG A 33 -15.24 9.37 -1.25
CA ARG A 33 -14.03 8.59 -1.53
C ARG A 33 -12.92 8.89 -0.52
N ILE A 34 -12.11 7.90 -0.23
CA ILE A 34 -10.95 8.03 0.66
C ILE A 34 -9.92 8.94 -0.02
N SER A 35 -9.37 9.88 0.74
CA SER A 35 -8.35 10.77 0.21
C SER A 35 -7.11 9.98 -0.24
N GLU A 36 -6.54 10.36 -1.39
CA GLU A 36 -5.34 9.70 -1.92
C GLU A 36 -4.19 9.80 -0.93
N LYS A 37 -4.07 10.94 -0.23
CA LYS A 37 -3.07 11.18 0.81
C LYS A 37 -3.13 10.12 1.90
N SER A 38 -4.33 9.75 2.37
CA SER A 38 -4.49 8.71 3.41
C SER A 38 -3.96 7.34 2.94
N LEU A 39 -4.23 6.97 1.69
CA LEU A 39 -3.73 5.71 1.11
C LEU A 39 -2.21 5.73 0.96
N PHE A 40 -1.64 6.86 0.56
CA PHE A 40 -0.19 7.05 0.50
C PHE A 40 0.47 7.03 1.88
N THR A 41 -0.13 7.64 2.90
CA THR A 41 0.38 7.59 4.28
C THR A 41 0.42 6.16 4.79
N LEU A 42 -0.65 5.39 4.58
CA LEU A 42 -0.68 3.95 4.92
C LEU A 42 0.38 3.16 4.16
N ALA A 43 0.64 3.50 2.89
CA ALA A 43 1.71 2.89 2.11
C ALA A 43 3.09 3.17 2.71
N ILE A 44 3.34 4.42 3.12
CA ILE A 44 4.59 4.87 3.75
C ILE A 44 4.80 4.20 5.11
N LEU A 45 3.74 3.94 5.86
CA LEU A 45 3.80 3.25 7.16
C LEU A 45 4.04 1.73 7.04
N GLY A 46 4.33 1.20 5.86
CA GLY A 46 4.60 -0.23 5.64
C GLY A 46 3.50 -0.99 4.91
N GLY A 47 2.45 -0.32 4.45
CA GLY A 47 1.39 -0.92 3.65
C GLY A 47 1.68 -1.02 2.15
N ALA A 48 2.82 -0.52 1.67
CA ALA A 48 3.11 -0.36 0.24
C ALA A 48 2.88 -1.63 -0.59
N CYS A 49 3.32 -2.80 -0.10
CA CYS A 49 3.09 -4.09 -0.77
C CYS A 49 1.61 -4.42 -0.92
N GLY A 50 0.83 -4.27 0.16
CA GLY A 50 -0.63 -4.45 0.13
C GLY A 50 -1.36 -3.43 -0.73
N GLY A 51 -0.83 -2.21 -0.84
CA GLY A 51 -1.33 -1.17 -1.73
C GLY A 51 -1.11 -1.49 -3.21
N VAL A 52 0.08 -1.99 -3.57
CA VAL A 52 0.34 -2.46 -4.94
C VAL A 52 -0.59 -3.64 -5.28
N LEU A 53 -0.71 -4.62 -4.39
CA LEU A 53 -1.65 -5.74 -4.54
C LEU A 53 -3.10 -5.27 -4.71
N GLY A 54 -3.57 -4.39 -3.82
CA GLY A 54 -4.92 -3.82 -3.88
C GLY A 54 -5.18 -3.05 -5.17
N MET A 55 -4.20 -2.29 -5.67
CA MET A 55 -4.28 -1.60 -6.95
C MET A 55 -4.54 -2.57 -8.11
N TYR A 56 -3.77 -3.65 -8.21
CA TYR A 56 -3.92 -4.62 -9.29
C TYR A 56 -5.18 -5.48 -9.13
N LEU A 57 -5.46 -5.99 -7.94
CA LEU A 57 -6.64 -6.83 -7.64
C LEU A 57 -7.94 -6.08 -7.92
N PHE A 58 -8.03 -4.84 -7.45
CA PHE A 58 -9.22 -4.03 -7.61
C PHE A 58 -9.19 -3.17 -8.87
N ARG A 59 -8.13 -3.24 -9.70
CA ARG A 59 -7.91 -2.35 -10.85
C ARG A 59 -8.14 -0.88 -10.45
N HIS A 60 -7.73 -0.54 -9.24
CA HIS A 60 -8.03 0.73 -8.60
C HIS A 60 -7.02 1.77 -9.06
N LYS A 61 -7.46 2.78 -9.83
CA LYS A 61 -6.64 3.91 -10.28
C LYS A 61 -5.29 3.51 -10.91
N THR A 62 -5.25 2.39 -11.63
CA THR A 62 -4.03 1.90 -12.31
C THR A 62 -3.54 2.81 -13.43
N LYS A 63 -4.40 3.68 -13.98
CA LYS A 63 -4.04 4.69 -14.99
C LYS A 63 -3.74 6.08 -14.39
N HIS A 64 -3.93 6.27 -13.08
CA HIS A 64 -3.66 7.56 -12.46
C HIS A 64 -2.17 7.64 -12.16
N ASN A 65 -1.45 8.57 -12.79
CA ASN A 65 0.02 8.65 -12.72
C ASN A 65 0.54 8.60 -11.27
N SER A 66 -0.11 9.30 -10.34
CA SER A 66 0.27 9.27 -8.93
C SER A 66 0.28 7.85 -8.35
N PHE A 67 -0.75 7.04 -8.65
CA PHE A 67 -0.86 5.67 -8.14
C PHE A 67 0.03 4.70 -8.94
N ALA A 68 0.02 4.82 -10.26
CA ALA A 68 0.77 3.97 -11.17
C ALA A 68 2.28 4.01 -10.91
N PHE A 69 2.83 5.19 -10.58
CA PHE A 69 4.25 5.34 -10.24
C PHE A 69 4.51 5.37 -8.74
N GLY A 70 3.64 6.02 -7.96
CA GLY A 70 3.89 6.24 -6.54
C GLY A 70 3.88 4.95 -5.71
N PHE A 71 2.93 4.05 -5.92
CA PHE A 71 2.86 2.79 -5.17
C PHE A 71 4.03 1.84 -5.48
N PRO A 72 4.37 1.57 -6.75
CA PRO A 72 5.56 0.77 -7.08
C PRO A 72 6.86 1.39 -6.60
N LEU A 73 7.01 2.72 -6.69
CA LEU A 73 8.20 3.41 -6.18
C LEU A 73 8.32 3.28 -4.65
N LEU A 74 7.22 3.47 -3.91
CA LEU A 74 7.18 3.29 -2.46
C LEU A 74 7.47 1.85 -2.04
N ALA A 75 6.95 0.87 -2.79
CA ALA A 75 7.24 -0.54 -2.57
C ALA A 75 8.73 -0.84 -2.83
N ALA A 76 9.32 -0.29 -3.89
CA ALA A 76 10.75 -0.45 -4.18
C ALA A 76 11.64 0.15 -3.07
N VAL A 77 11.30 1.34 -2.57
CA VAL A 77 12.01 1.97 -1.44
C VAL A 77 11.89 1.11 -0.17
N HIS A 78 10.72 0.57 0.12
CA HIS A 78 10.53 -0.33 1.27
C HIS A 78 11.34 -1.61 1.14
N ILE A 79 11.34 -2.26 -0.03
CA ILE A 79 12.15 -3.46 -0.28
C ILE A 79 13.63 -3.14 -0.10
N PHE A 80 14.11 -2.01 -0.63
CA PHE A 80 15.50 -1.59 -0.46
C PHE A 80 15.87 -1.37 1.01
N LEU A 81 15.01 -0.70 1.79
CA LEU A 81 15.21 -0.52 3.23
C LEU A 81 15.24 -1.86 3.97
N ILE A 82 14.31 -2.76 3.67
CA ILE A 82 14.25 -4.10 4.29
C ILE A 82 15.54 -4.87 3.99
N VAL A 83 16.00 -4.90 2.74
CA VAL A 83 17.24 -5.58 2.35
C VAL A 83 18.46 -4.98 3.06
N LYS A 84 18.54 -3.65 3.18
CA LYS A 84 19.64 -2.98 3.89
C LYS A 84 19.62 -3.28 5.39
N VAL A 85 18.44 -3.31 6.02
CA VAL A 85 18.29 -3.68 7.43
C VAL A 85 18.73 -5.13 7.64
N PHE A 86 18.25 -6.06 6.82
CA PHE A 86 18.64 -7.48 6.89
C PHE A 86 20.12 -7.72 6.60
N SER A 87 20.77 -6.86 5.80
CA SER A 87 22.21 -6.96 5.52
C SER A 87 23.09 -6.37 6.62
N ILE A 88 22.52 -5.56 7.52
CA ILE A 88 23.22 -4.88 8.62
C ILE A 88 23.12 -5.66 9.93
N VAL A 89 22.05 -6.45 10.11
CA VAL A 89 21.84 -7.39 11.23
C VAL A 89 22.60 -8.68 10.97
#